data_AF-A0A955F8C8-F1
#
_entry.id   AF-A0A955F8C8-F1
#
_cell.length_a   1.000
_cell.length_b   1.000
_cell.length_c   1.000
_cell.angle_alpha   90.00
_cell.angle_beta   90.00
_cell.angle_gamma   90.00
#
_symmetry.space_group_name_H-M   'P 1'
#
loop_
_entity.id
_entity.type
_entity.pdbx_description
1 polymer ?
#
loop_
_entity_poly.entity_id
_entity_poly.type
_entity_poly.pdbx_seq_one_letter_code
_entity_poly.pdbx_strand_id
1 'polypeptide(L)'
;MHDRTLSEALKELEATRDGLSESEAVRRLEVHGPNLLRSAPPVSPWTVLLRQFRNVLILLLLAGAVLSIFLGQGVEAVAIIVIVVLAVVLGFVQEFRAERAIDALREMAAPLATVWREGKERSIPSKDVVPGDVILLHTGDRIPADGRLLESQNLRTAEAALTGESEAIEKSATSESAADAPLAERANTVHAGTIVTYGRARALVVATGMSTEFGRIAEMLELVDTSPSPLQRDLDRLGHTLAKAALAVVLVIVVLGVIRGQPFVEMLIFGIALAVAAVPEALPAVVTISLALGVQRLVKRGALMRRLPAVETLGSTSVICTDKTGTLTRDEMTVRRMWCGGDEYAITGAGYEPEGRFELRAGVAEDSKGLEPILRAGQLASDASVDRDEAGNWVAKGDPTEAALVVLGMKAGLMPAAVAAAAPRIDEIPFDAATRR
;
A
#
# COMPACT_ATOMS: atom_id res chain seq x y z
N MET A 1 10.93 -21.47 10.11
CA MET A 1 9.93 -22.55 10.25
C MET A 1 9.59 -23.20 8.91
N HIS A 2 9.86 -22.57 7.77
CA HIS A 2 9.81 -23.23 6.45
C HIS A 2 10.86 -24.35 6.32
N ASP A 3 11.98 -24.18 7.01
CA ASP A 3 13.16 -25.05 7.08
C ASP A 3 13.05 -26.21 8.09
N ARG A 4 11.96 -26.25 8.85
CA ARG A 4 11.71 -27.28 9.87
C ARG A 4 10.65 -28.27 9.41
N THR A 5 10.72 -29.48 9.99
CA THR A 5 9.66 -30.47 9.79
C THR A 5 8.36 -30.01 10.46
N LEU A 6 7.23 -30.49 9.95
CA LEU A 6 5.91 -30.12 10.50
C LEU A 6 5.77 -30.50 11.99
N SER A 7 6.36 -31.64 12.39
CA SER A 7 6.35 -32.12 13.77
C SER A 7 7.16 -31.20 14.70
N GLU A 8 8.28 -30.66 14.24
CA GLU A 8 9.08 -29.69 15.00
C GLU A 8 8.33 -28.37 15.17
N ALA A 9 7.69 -27.88 14.10
CA ALA A 9 6.90 -26.64 14.16
C ALA A 9 5.72 -26.74 15.14
N LEU A 10 4.99 -27.85 15.13
CA LEU A 10 3.91 -28.12 16.09
C LEU A 10 4.41 -28.19 17.54
N LYS A 11 5.58 -28.83 17.74
CA LYS A 11 6.18 -28.97 19.07
C LYS A 11 6.67 -27.62 19.63
N GLU A 12 7.30 -26.81 18.79
CA GLU A 12 7.84 -25.50 19.17
C GLU A 12 6.72 -24.49 19.49
N LEU A 13 5.61 -24.54 18.76
CA LEU A 13 4.45 -23.68 19.02
C LEU A 13 3.48 -24.27 20.05
N GLU A 14 3.81 -25.42 20.67
CA GLU A 14 2.93 -26.17 21.57
C GLU A 14 1.49 -26.28 21.02
N ALA A 15 1.39 -26.55 19.72
CA ALA A 15 0.14 -26.54 18.97
C ALA A 15 -0.19 -27.94 18.42
N THR A 16 -1.46 -28.17 18.12
CA THR A 16 -1.92 -29.44 17.56
C THR A 16 -2.54 -29.24 16.18
N ARG A 17 -2.65 -30.32 15.41
CA ARG A 17 -3.37 -30.32 14.13
C ARG A 17 -4.86 -30.00 14.30
N ASP A 18 -5.40 -30.20 15.49
CA ASP A 18 -6.80 -29.93 15.83
C ASP A 18 -7.02 -28.52 16.38
N GLY A 19 -6.05 -27.63 16.21
CA GLY A 19 -6.15 -26.23 16.61
C GLY A 19 -5.89 -25.98 18.08
N LEU A 20 -6.20 -24.75 18.51
CA LEU A 20 -6.08 -24.29 19.89
C LEU A 20 -7.43 -24.35 20.62
N SER A 21 -7.39 -24.36 21.96
CA SER A 21 -8.57 -24.04 22.78
C SER A 21 -8.80 -22.53 22.81
N GLU A 22 -10.04 -22.10 23.10
CA GLU A 22 -10.34 -20.67 23.18
C GLU A 22 -9.55 -19.99 24.30
N SER A 23 -9.38 -20.66 25.44
CA SER A 23 -8.58 -20.17 26.56
C SER A 23 -7.11 -19.94 26.21
N GLU A 24 -6.52 -20.84 25.41
CA GLU A 24 -5.14 -20.72 24.98
C GLU A 24 -4.97 -19.62 23.93
N ALA A 25 -5.93 -19.49 23.02
CA ALA A 25 -5.93 -18.41 22.03
C ALA A 25 -5.98 -17.04 22.70
N VAL A 26 -6.85 -16.85 23.71
CA VAL A 26 -6.93 -15.61 24.49
C VAL A 26 -5.61 -15.33 25.23
N ARG A 27 -5.03 -16.35 25.88
CA ARG A 27 -3.72 -16.21 26.55
C ARG A 27 -2.62 -15.77 25.57
N ARG A 28 -2.56 -16.38 24.39
CA ARG A 28 -1.57 -16.03 23.35
C ARG A 28 -1.81 -14.64 22.79
N LEU A 29 -3.06 -14.20 22.68
CA LEU A 29 -3.41 -12.86 22.24
C LEU A 29 -2.88 -11.79 23.21
N GLU A 30 -2.91 -12.05 24.51
CA GLU A 30 -2.32 -11.16 25.53
C GLU A 30 -0.79 -11.10 25.45
N VAL A 31 -0.13 -12.22 25.12
CA VAL A 31 1.34 -12.32 25.04
C VAL A 31 1.89 -11.75 23.73
N HIS A 32 1.32 -12.15 22.60
CA HIS A 32 1.81 -11.76 21.26
C HIS A 32 1.19 -10.46 20.76
N GLY A 33 0.09 -10.02 21.36
CA GLY A 33 -0.71 -8.91 20.86
C GLY A 33 -1.57 -9.29 19.64
N PRO A 34 -2.39 -8.35 19.15
CA PRO A 34 -3.26 -8.59 18.02
C PRO A 34 -2.48 -8.77 16.71
N ASN A 35 -3.01 -9.57 15.79
CA ASN A 35 -2.53 -9.72 14.42
C ASN A 35 -2.85 -8.48 13.59
N LEU A 36 -2.15 -7.40 13.90
CA LEU A 36 -2.24 -6.12 13.22
C LEU A 36 -0.82 -5.65 12.92
N LEU A 37 -0.67 -5.03 11.74
CA LEU A 37 0.49 -4.20 11.50
C LEU A 37 0.46 -3.06 12.50
N ARG A 38 1.63 -2.68 13.02
CA ARG A 38 1.77 -1.53 13.89
C ARG A 38 1.17 -0.35 13.12
N SER A 39 0.21 0.30 13.75
CA SER A 39 -0.38 1.53 13.26
C SER A 39 -0.20 2.56 14.37
N ALA A 40 -0.26 3.85 14.01
CA ALA A 40 -0.18 4.91 15.00
C ALA A 40 -1.16 4.60 16.15
N PRO A 41 -0.72 4.66 17.42
CA PRO A 41 -1.55 4.29 18.54
C PRO A 41 -2.86 5.10 18.52
N PRO A 42 -3.97 4.51 19.01
CA PRO A 42 -5.25 5.21 19.08
C PRO A 42 -5.06 6.55 19.78
N VAL A 43 -5.61 7.59 19.19
CA VAL A 43 -5.35 8.95 19.66
C VAL A 43 -6.04 9.14 21.00
N SER A 44 -5.24 9.37 22.04
CA SER A 44 -5.76 9.57 23.40
C SER A 44 -6.50 10.92 23.48
N PRO A 45 -7.63 11.01 24.19
CA PRO A 45 -8.33 12.27 24.43
C PRO A 45 -7.40 13.37 24.97
N TRP A 46 -6.44 12.99 25.82
CA TRP A 46 -5.42 13.91 26.35
C TRP A 46 -4.47 14.41 25.27
N THR A 47 -4.10 13.55 24.32
CA THR A 47 -3.26 13.96 23.19
C THR A 47 -3.99 14.91 22.25
N VAL A 48 -5.30 14.71 22.00
CA VAL A 48 -6.12 15.64 21.21
C VAL A 48 -6.20 17.00 21.90
N LEU A 49 -6.44 17.01 23.22
CA LEU A 49 -6.50 18.24 24.00
C LEU A 49 -5.15 18.98 23.98
N LEU A 50 -4.04 18.27 24.23
CA LEU A 50 -2.70 18.87 24.23
C LEU A 50 -2.28 19.40 22.85
N ARG A 51 -2.76 18.81 21.75
CA ARG A 51 -2.53 19.33 20.39
C ARG A 51 -3.12 20.73 20.20
N GLN A 52 -4.26 21.05 20.83
CA GLN A 52 -4.85 22.40 20.74
C GLN A 52 -3.89 23.46 21.30
N PHE A 53 -3.11 23.13 22.34
CA PHE A 53 -2.11 24.04 22.92
C PHE A 53 -0.80 24.14 22.14
N ARG A 54 -0.59 23.34 21.08
CA ARG A 54 0.52 23.55 20.12
C ARG A 54 0.19 24.61 19.09
N ASN A 55 -1.07 25.07 19.00
CA ASN A 55 -1.46 26.11 18.08
C ASN A 55 -0.90 27.47 18.56
N VAL A 56 -0.07 28.08 17.72
CA VAL A 56 0.61 29.36 18.00
C VAL A 56 -0.39 30.47 18.33
N LEU A 57 -1.54 30.51 17.67
CA LEU A 57 -2.60 31.51 17.94
C LEU A 57 -3.17 31.36 19.36
N ILE A 58 -3.41 30.12 19.80
CA ILE A 58 -3.90 29.83 21.15
C ILE A 58 -2.84 30.26 22.19
N LEU A 59 -1.56 29.98 21.94
CA LEU A 59 -0.47 30.40 22.83
C LEU A 59 -0.33 31.93 22.91
N LEU A 60 -0.46 32.64 21.79
CA LEU A 60 -0.41 34.10 21.74
C LEU A 60 -1.61 34.75 22.45
N LEU A 61 -2.81 34.20 22.28
CA LEU A 61 -4.00 34.65 23.00
C LEU A 61 -3.89 34.40 24.52
N LEU A 62 -3.35 33.25 24.92
CA LEU A 62 -3.04 32.95 26.33
C LEU A 62 -2.01 33.93 26.91
N ALA A 63 -0.95 34.25 26.17
CA ALA A 63 0.03 35.24 26.59
C ALA A 63 -0.61 36.64 26.76
N GLY A 64 -1.46 37.05 25.82
CA GLY A 64 -2.22 38.30 25.90
C GLY A 64 -3.19 38.35 27.09
N ALA A 65 -3.87 37.24 27.38
CA ALA A 65 -4.75 37.12 28.54
C ALA A 65 -3.99 37.28 29.86
N VAL A 66 -2.84 36.60 30.01
CA VAL A 66 -1.98 36.71 31.21
C VAL A 66 -1.54 38.15 31.43
N LEU A 67 -1.12 38.83 30.37
CA LEU A 67 -0.69 40.24 30.43
C LEU A 67 -1.81 41.20 30.81
N SER A 68 -3.01 40.99 30.27
CA SER A 68 -4.18 41.80 30.61
C SER A 68 -4.60 41.64 32.09
N ILE A 69 -4.41 40.44 32.67
CA ILE A 69 -4.61 40.23 34.12
C ILE A 69 -3.60 41.04 34.94
N PHE A 70 -2.32 41.03 34.56
CA PHE A 70 -1.28 41.79 35.27
C PHE A 70 -1.50 43.31 35.22
N LEU A 71 -2.22 43.81 34.21
CA LEU A 71 -2.58 45.22 34.05
C LEU A 71 -3.81 45.68 34.84
N GLY A 72 -4.52 44.76 35.50
CA GLY A 72 -5.81 45.06 36.12
C GLY A 72 -6.94 45.24 35.11
N GLN A 73 -6.72 44.92 33.84
CA GLN A 73 -7.73 44.92 32.77
C GLN A 73 -8.54 43.62 32.78
N GLY A 74 -9.17 43.31 33.93
CA GLY A 74 -9.84 42.02 34.15
C GLY A 74 -10.92 41.69 33.12
N VAL A 75 -11.61 42.69 32.58
CA VAL A 75 -12.68 42.49 31.58
C VAL A 75 -12.12 41.96 30.26
N GLU A 76 -11.01 42.52 29.78
CA GLU A 76 -10.36 42.13 28.53
C GLU A 76 -9.72 40.74 28.65
N ALA A 77 -9.05 40.47 29.77
CA ALA A 77 -8.52 39.15 30.08
C ALA A 77 -9.60 38.07 30.10
N VAL A 78 -10.74 38.34 30.75
CA VAL A 78 -11.86 37.39 30.82
C VAL A 78 -12.43 37.14 29.42
N ALA A 79 -12.59 38.18 28.59
CA ALA A 79 -13.07 38.02 27.22
C ALA A 79 -12.15 37.12 26.37
N ILE A 80 -10.83 37.32 26.45
CA ILE A 80 -9.83 36.51 25.73
C ILE A 80 -9.86 35.06 26.22
N ILE A 81 -9.90 34.84 27.54
CA ILE A 81 -9.96 33.49 28.13
C ILE A 81 -11.20 32.74 27.66
N VAL A 82 -12.37 33.40 27.63
CA VAL A 82 -13.62 32.80 27.16
C VAL A 82 -13.50 32.37 25.70
N ILE A 83 -12.94 33.20 24.83
CA ILE A 83 -12.73 32.89 23.41
C ILE A 83 -11.78 31.69 23.25
N VAL A 84 -10.66 31.68 24.00
CA VAL A 84 -9.69 30.58 23.96
C VAL A 84 -10.32 29.27 24.43
N VAL A 85 -11.05 29.29 25.54
CA VAL A 85 -11.73 28.09 26.06
C VAL A 85 -12.75 27.58 25.05
N LEU A 86 -13.57 28.47 24.47
CA LEU A 86 -14.55 28.08 23.45
C LEU A 86 -13.86 27.46 22.22
N ALA A 87 -12.77 28.06 21.74
CA ALA A 87 -12.00 27.56 20.61
C ALA A 87 -11.37 26.18 20.89
N VAL A 88 -10.74 26.01 22.06
CA VAL A 88 -10.13 24.72 22.47
C VAL A 88 -11.19 23.64 22.62
N VAL A 89 -12.33 23.94 23.26
CA VAL A 89 -13.42 22.97 23.44
C VAL A 89 -14.03 22.59 22.09
N LEU A 90 -14.31 23.57 21.23
CA LEU A 90 -14.87 23.30 19.91
C LEU A 90 -13.91 22.48 19.06
N GLY A 91 -12.62 22.85 19.03
CA GLY A 91 -11.56 22.11 18.35
C GLY A 91 -11.41 20.68 18.86
N PHE A 92 -11.35 20.49 20.19
CA PHE A 92 -11.30 19.17 20.82
C PHE A 92 -12.50 18.30 20.44
N VAL A 93 -13.73 18.82 20.53
CA VAL A 93 -14.94 18.06 20.21
C VAL A 93 -14.98 17.68 18.73
N GLN A 94 -14.58 18.58 17.83
CA GLN A 94 -14.55 18.32 16.39
C GLN A 94 -13.51 17.25 16.05
N GLU A 95 -12.28 17.39 16.55
CA GLU A 95 -11.18 16.45 16.28
C GLU A 95 -11.47 15.07 16.89
N PHE A 96 -11.92 15.02 18.15
CA PHE A 96 -12.27 13.77 18.82
C PHE A 96 -13.42 13.01 18.14
N ARG A 97 -14.45 13.73 17.67
CA ARG A 97 -15.55 13.09 16.92
C ARG A 97 -15.09 12.55 15.56
N ALA A 98 -14.23 13.29 14.86
CA ALA A 98 -13.68 12.85 13.58
C ALA A 98 -12.84 11.58 13.73
N GLU A 99 -11.96 11.53 14.72
CA GLU A 99 -11.12 10.35 15.00
C GLU A 99 -11.99 9.13 15.36
N ARG A 100 -12.99 9.28 16.24
CA ARG A 100 -13.91 8.18 16.58
C ARG A 100 -14.71 7.64 15.40
N ALA A 101 -15.15 8.52 14.49
CA ALA A 101 -15.87 8.09 13.30
C ALA A 101 -14.98 7.23 12.38
N ILE A 102 -13.71 7.61 12.25
CA ILE A 102 -12.73 6.86 11.46
C ILE A 102 -12.43 5.49 12.09
N ASP A 103 -12.27 5.43 13.42
CA ASP A 103 -12.01 4.17 14.12
C ASP A 103 -13.19 3.19 14.02
N ALA A 104 -14.42 3.67 14.15
CA ALA A 104 -15.62 2.85 13.96
C ALA A 104 -15.71 2.29 12.53
N LEU A 105 -15.40 3.10 11.51
CA LEU A 105 -15.37 2.63 10.12
C LEU A 105 -14.30 1.56 9.88
N ARG A 106 -13.14 1.67 10.56
CA ARG A 106 -12.08 0.65 10.49
C ARG A 106 -12.52 -0.67 11.11
N GLU A 107 -13.24 -0.65 12.22
CA GLU A 107 -13.78 -1.87 12.85
C GLU A 107 -14.84 -2.54 11.96
N MET A 108 -15.70 -1.77 11.31
CA MET A 108 -16.75 -2.31 10.41
C MET A 108 -16.19 -2.97 9.14
N ALA A 109 -14.98 -2.60 8.71
CA ALA A 109 -14.31 -3.15 7.53
C ALA A 109 -13.24 -4.21 7.87
N ALA A 110 -13.18 -4.69 9.12
CA ALA A 110 -12.16 -5.61 9.56
C ALA A 110 -12.27 -6.97 8.84
N PRO A 111 -11.18 -7.48 8.23
CA PRO A 111 -11.22 -8.75 7.53
C PRO A 111 -11.44 -9.91 8.51
N LEU A 112 -12.29 -10.87 8.12
CA LEU A 112 -12.51 -12.10 8.87
C LEU A 112 -11.51 -13.19 8.42
N ALA A 113 -11.18 -14.08 9.34
CA ALA A 113 -10.36 -15.25 9.15
C ALA A 113 -11.11 -16.50 9.63
N THR A 114 -10.95 -17.60 8.91
CA THR A 114 -11.53 -18.89 9.29
C THR A 114 -10.46 -19.73 10.00
N VAL A 115 -10.72 -20.06 11.26
CA VAL A 115 -9.82 -20.84 12.12
C VAL A 115 -10.48 -22.13 12.58
N TRP A 116 -9.66 -23.12 12.89
CA TRP A 116 -10.08 -24.34 13.56
C TRP A 116 -9.69 -24.25 15.03
N ARG A 117 -10.69 -24.09 15.92
CA ARG A 117 -10.51 -24.02 17.38
C ARG A 117 -11.52 -24.92 18.07
N GLU A 118 -11.10 -25.61 19.13
CA GLU A 118 -11.94 -26.55 19.88
C GLU A 118 -12.62 -27.63 18.99
N GLY A 119 -11.91 -28.10 17.97
CA GLY A 119 -12.43 -29.13 17.05
C GLY A 119 -13.54 -28.65 16.10
N LYS A 120 -13.72 -27.32 15.95
CA LYS A 120 -14.73 -26.73 15.06
C LYS A 120 -14.16 -25.57 14.26
N GLU A 121 -14.71 -25.41 13.07
CA GLU A 121 -14.48 -24.23 12.24
C GLU A 121 -15.20 -23.00 12.84
N ARG A 122 -14.48 -21.89 12.96
CA ARG A 122 -14.99 -20.61 13.46
C ARG A 122 -14.48 -19.48 12.57
N SER A 123 -15.36 -18.54 12.27
CA SER A 123 -14.98 -17.27 11.65
C SER A 123 -14.73 -16.25 12.76
N ILE A 124 -13.52 -15.70 12.82
CA ILE A 124 -13.09 -14.71 13.80
C ILE A 124 -12.50 -13.49 13.10
N PRO A 125 -12.45 -12.31 13.73
CA PRO A 125 -11.69 -11.18 13.19
C PRO A 125 -10.22 -11.56 12.98
N SER A 126 -9.63 -11.19 11.84
CA SER A 126 -8.24 -11.54 11.52
C SER A 126 -7.24 -11.02 12.56
N LYS A 127 -7.58 -9.93 13.26
CA LYS A 127 -6.79 -9.34 14.35
C LYS A 127 -6.66 -10.26 15.58
N ASP A 128 -7.55 -11.22 15.74
CA ASP A 128 -7.60 -12.14 16.89
C ASP A 128 -6.94 -13.50 16.57
N VAL A 129 -6.34 -13.64 15.38
CA VAL A 129 -5.51 -14.78 14.99
C VAL A 129 -4.17 -14.70 15.74
N VAL A 130 -3.70 -15.82 16.28
CA VAL A 130 -2.47 -15.89 17.09
C VAL A 130 -1.53 -17.00 16.61
N PRO A 131 -0.22 -16.92 16.90
CA PRO A 131 0.69 -18.02 16.61
C PRO A 131 0.23 -19.34 17.24
N GLY A 132 0.20 -20.41 16.45
CA GLY A 132 -0.31 -21.72 16.81
C GLY A 132 -1.77 -21.99 16.42
N ASP A 133 -2.53 -20.99 15.97
CA ASP A 133 -3.84 -21.23 15.35
C ASP A 133 -3.70 -22.10 14.11
N VAL A 134 -4.74 -22.86 13.80
CA VAL A 134 -4.87 -23.54 12.51
C VAL A 134 -5.87 -22.77 11.66
N ILE A 135 -5.39 -22.11 10.60
CA ILE A 135 -6.23 -21.39 9.64
C ILE A 135 -6.67 -22.31 8.51
N LEU A 136 -7.89 -22.10 8.04
CA LEU A 136 -8.49 -22.77 6.90
C LEU A 136 -8.51 -21.80 5.73
N LEU A 137 -8.01 -22.24 4.58
CA LEU A 137 -7.83 -21.42 3.40
C LEU A 137 -8.53 -22.04 2.19
N HIS A 138 -9.33 -21.24 1.50
CA HIS A 138 -10.03 -21.61 0.27
C HIS A 138 -9.73 -20.61 -0.84
N THR A 139 -10.02 -21.00 -2.09
CA THR A 139 -9.95 -20.11 -3.24
C THR A 139 -10.66 -18.79 -2.99
N GLY A 140 -9.97 -17.68 -3.22
CA GLY A 140 -10.46 -16.31 -3.02
C GLY A 140 -10.13 -15.74 -1.64
N ASP A 141 -9.72 -16.57 -0.67
CA ASP A 141 -9.37 -16.09 0.66
C ASP A 141 -8.07 -15.29 0.63
N ARG A 142 -8.08 -14.18 1.36
CA ARG A 142 -6.86 -13.45 1.70
C ARG A 142 -6.23 -14.07 2.94
N ILE A 143 -4.96 -14.43 2.84
CA ILE A 143 -4.27 -15.16 3.91
C ILE A 143 -4.07 -14.20 5.11
N PRO A 144 -4.59 -14.54 6.32
CA PRO A 144 -4.64 -13.59 7.44
C PRO A 144 -3.32 -13.45 8.20
N ALA A 145 -2.46 -14.45 8.16
CA ALA A 145 -1.18 -14.51 8.89
C ALA A 145 -0.20 -15.44 8.17
N ASP A 146 1.09 -15.35 8.52
CA ASP A 146 2.09 -16.27 7.96
C ASP A 146 1.91 -17.65 8.58
N GLY A 147 1.92 -18.70 7.74
CA GLY A 147 1.62 -20.05 8.18
C GLY A 147 2.47 -21.13 7.52
N ARG A 148 2.69 -22.23 8.26
CA ARG A 148 3.27 -23.47 7.75
C ARG A 148 2.14 -24.41 7.34
N LEU A 149 2.18 -24.90 6.11
CA LEU A 149 1.14 -25.80 5.60
C LEU A 149 1.13 -27.12 6.37
N LEU A 150 -0.04 -27.48 6.88
CA LEU A 150 -0.34 -28.78 7.47
C LEU A 150 -0.82 -29.75 6.38
N GLU A 151 -1.74 -29.27 5.54
CA GLU A 151 -2.38 -29.99 4.45
C GLU A 151 -2.67 -29.02 3.30
N SER A 152 -2.57 -29.50 2.07
CA SER A 152 -2.82 -28.72 0.86
C SER A 152 -3.41 -29.62 -0.23
N GLN A 153 -4.39 -29.11 -0.98
CA GLN A 153 -4.91 -29.77 -2.18
C GLN A 153 -4.88 -28.77 -3.34
N ASN A 154 -4.00 -29.01 -4.31
CA ASN A 154 -3.77 -28.16 -5.48
C ASN A 154 -3.66 -26.67 -5.12
N LEU A 155 -2.99 -26.34 -4.01
CA LEU A 155 -2.95 -24.98 -3.51
C LEU A 155 -2.07 -24.11 -4.41
N ARG A 156 -2.60 -22.98 -4.88
CA ARG A 156 -1.83 -21.93 -5.54
C ARG A 156 -2.10 -20.58 -4.90
N THR A 157 -1.05 -19.79 -4.70
CA THR A 157 -1.14 -18.45 -4.08
C THR A 157 -0.55 -17.39 -5.00
N ALA A 158 -1.18 -16.22 -5.05
CA ALA A 158 -0.65 -15.03 -5.72
C ALA A 158 0.17 -14.22 -4.72
N GLU A 159 1.51 -14.22 -4.90
CA GLU A 159 2.47 -13.63 -3.95
C GLU A 159 3.22 -12.43 -4.51
N ALA A 160 2.75 -11.87 -5.64
CA ALA A 160 3.34 -10.70 -6.31
C ALA A 160 3.62 -9.51 -5.36
N ALA A 161 2.78 -9.31 -4.34
CA ALA A 161 2.96 -8.26 -3.35
C ALA A 161 4.22 -8.41 -2.48
N LEU A 162 4.80 -9.62 -2.40
CA LEU A 162 5.99 -9.94 -1.62
C LEU A 162 7.19 -10.30 -2.50
N THR A 163 6.95 -10.96 -3.65
CA THR A 163 8.00 -11.49 -4.52
C THR A 163 8.22 -10.65 -5.78
N GLY A 164 7.24 -9.84 -6.19
CA GLY A 164 7.23 -9.14 -7.47
C GLY A 164 6.92 -10.04 -8.68
N GLU A 165 6.64 -11.33 -8.45
CA GLU A 165 6.33 -12.30 -9.51
C GLU A 165 4.81 -12.50 -9.62
N SER A 166 4.27 -12.33 -10.83
CA SER A 166 2.83 -12.33 -11.09
C SER A 166 2.23 -13.73 -11.31
N GLU A 167 3.06 -14.74 -11.59
CA GLU A 167 2.62 -16.12 -11.70
C GLU A 167 2.27 -16.69 -10.32
N ALA A 168 1.17 -17.46 -10.26
CA ALA A 168 0.74 -18.10 -9.03
C ALA A 168 1.71 -19.22 -8.64
N ILE A 169 2.15 -19.21 -7.39
CA ILE A 169 3.13 -20.17 -6.88
C ILE A 169 2.38 -21.40 -6.36
N GLU A 170 2.77 -22.58 -6.83
CA GLU A 170 2.25 -23.84 -6.32
C GLU A 170 2.80 -24.13 -4.91
N LYS A 171 1.91 -24.51 -4.01
CA LYS A 171 2.22 -24.73 -2.61
C LYS A 171 1.88 -26.16 -2.20
N SER A 172 2.78 -26.80 -1.47
CA SER A 172 2.59 -28.15 -0.96
C SER A 172 3.11 -28.31 0.47
N ALA A 173 2.30 -28.93 1.32
CA ALA A 173 2.67 -29.24 2.69
C ALA A 173 3.90 -30.17 2.79
N THR A 174 4.12 -31.03 1.78
CA THR A 174 5.22 -31.99 1.73
C THR A 174 6.52 -31.42 1.16
N SER A 175 6.50 -30.21 0.61
CA SER A 175 7.71 -29.59 0.07
C SER A 175 8.73 -29.29 1.17
N GLU A 176 9.98 -29.60 0.90
CA GLU A 176 11.12 -29.21 1.72
C GLU A 176 11.61 -27.83 1.27
N SER A 177 12.10 -27.03 2.21
CA SER A 177 12.63 -25.70 1.92
C SER A 177 13.94 -25.53 2.69
N ALA A 178 14.98 -25.08 1.99
CA ALA A 178 16.27 -24.81 2.62
C ALA A 178 16.17 -23.60 3.57
N ALA A 179 17.06 -23.54 4.56
CA ALA A 179 17.08 -22.44 5.53
C ALA A 179 17.23 -21.06 4.86
N ASP A 180 18.04 -20.98 3.82
CA ASP A 180 18.36 -19.80 3.03
C ASP A 180 17.47 -19.62 1.78
N ALA A 181 16.43 -20.45 1.61
CA ALA A 181 15.55 -20.35 0.46
C ALA A 181 14.87 -18.96 0.38
N PRO A 182 14.90 -18.30 -0.80
CA PRO A 182 14.19 -17.06 -1.03
C PRO A 182 12.67 -17.28 -0.88
N LEU A 183 11.93 -16.21 -0.59
CA LEU A 183 10.52 -16.29 -0.21
C LEU A 183 9.66 -16.98 -1.28
N ALA A 184 9.95 -16.74 -2.56
CA ALA A 184 9.27 -17.38 -3.69
C ALA A 184 9.46 -18.91 -3.75
N GLU A 185 10.56 -19.44 -3.21
CA GLU A 185 10.87 -20.88 -3.21
C GLU A 185 10.32 -21.61 -1.98
N ARG A 186 9.73 -20.89 -1.01
CA ARG A 186 9.13 -21.47 0.20
C ARG A 186 7.73 -22.01 -0.10
N ALA A 187 7.67 -23.10 -0.87
CA ALA A 187 6.42 -23.73 -1.32
C ALA A 187 5.60 -24.36 -0.18
N ASN A 188 6.19 -24.48 1.02
CA ASN A 188 5.62 -25.18 2.15
C ASN A 188 5.01 -24.22 3.20
N THR A 189 5.04 -22.92 2.90
CA THR A 189 4.44 -21.84 3.70
C THR A 189 3.45 -21.00 2.90
N VAL A 190 2.63 -20.28 3.64
CA VAL A 190 1.71 -19.25 3.14
C VAL A 190 1.99 -17.92 3.84
N HIS A 191 1.76 -16.82 3.15
CA HIS A 191 2.19 -15.50 3.61
C HIS A 191 1.02 -14.52 3.77
N ALA A 192 1.01 -13.77 4.86
CA ALA A 192 -0.01 -12.80 5.21
C ALA A 192 -0.21 -11.77 4.09
N GLY A 193 -1.47 -11.46 3.78
CA GLY A 193 -1.86 -10.45 2.80
C GLY A 193 -1.87 -10.92 1.34
N THR A 194 -1.33 -12.11 1.04
CA THR A 194 -1.44 -12.78 -0.27
C THR A 194 -2.81 -13.43 -0.46
N ILE A 195 -3.12 -13.88 -1.68
CA ILE A 195 -4.44 -14.42 -2.05
C ILE A 195 -4.31 -15.87 -2.50
N VAL A 196 -5.22 -16.73 -2.06
CA VAL A 196 -5.34 -18.09 -2.60
C VAL A 196 -6.06 -18.02 -3.94
N THR A 197 -5.35 -18.32 -5.03
CA THR A 197 -5.92 -18.29 -6.39
C THR A 197 -6.62 -19.58 -6.75
N TYR A 198 -6.19 -20.70 -6.17
CA TYR A 198 -6.77 -22.01 -6.43
C TYR A 198 -6.50 -23.00 -5.29
N GLY A 199 -7.39 -23.98 -5.13
CA GLY A 199 -7.27 -25.05 -4.17
C GLY A 199 -7.70 -24.69 -2.76
N ARG A 200 -7.28 -25.53 -1.81
CA ARG A 200 -7.56 -25.33 -0.37
C ARG A 200 -6.43 -25.85 0.48
N ALA A 201 -6.31 -25.32 1.69
CA ALA A 201 -5.29 -25.75 2.64
C ALA A 201 -5.66 -25.52 4.09
N ARG A 202 -4.94 -26.23 4.96
CA ARG A 202 -4.87 -25.98 6.40
C ARG A 202 -3.45 -25.54 6.72
N ALA A 203 -3.29 -24.43 7.42
CA ALA A 203 -1.97 -23.93 7.80
C ALA A 203 -1.90 -23.63 9.30
N LEU A 204 -0.78 -23.98 9.92
CA LEU A 204 -0.43 -23.59 11.27
C LEU A 204 0.14 -22.17 11.24
N VAL A 205 -0.45 -21.23 11.95
CA VAL A 205 0.03 -19.85 12.04
C VAL A 205 1.36 -19.83 12.78
N VAL A 206 2.40 -19.32 12.14
CA VAL A 206 3.76 -19.24 12.70
C VAL A 206 4.14 -17.83 13.12
N ALA A 207 3.59 -16.81 12.45
CA ALA A 207 3.82 -15.41 12.77
C ALA A 207 2.59 -14.56 12.48
N THR A 208 2.40 -13.53 13.29
CA THR A 208 1.29 -12.56 13.22
C THR A 208 1.80 -11.12 13.29
N GLY A 209 1.00 -10.18 12.79
CA GLY A 209 1.26 -8.75 12.84
C GLY A 209 2.63 -8.38 12.27
N MET A 210 3.41 -7.62 13.04
CA MET A 210 4.75 -7.17 12.67
C MET A 210 5.77 -8.29 12.51
N SER A 211 5.52 -9.48 13.04
CA SER A 211 6.45 -10.62 12.91
C SER A 211 6.33 -11.36 11.58
N THR A 212 5.28 -11.08 10.80
CA THR A 212 5.10 -11.63 9.45
C THR A 212 6.12 -11.05 8.46
N GLU A 213 6.32 -11.69 7.31
CA GLU A 213 7.19 -11.15 6.26
C GLU A 213 6.67 -9.81 5.73
N PHE A 214 5.35 -9.67 5.58
CA PHE A 214 4.73 -8.38 5.25
C PHE A 214 4.93 -7.34 6.36
N GLY A 215 4.87 -7.77 7.63
CA GLY A 215 5.13 -6.93 8.80
C GLY A 215 6.55 -6.41 8.88
N ARG A 216 7.54 -7.24 8.55
CA ARG A 216 8.95 -6.82 8.45
C ARG A 216 9.16 -5.81 7.34
N ILE A 217 8.51 -6.00 6.18
CA ILE A 217 8.52 -5.00 5.10
C ILE A 217 7.89 -3.69 5.57
N ALA A 218 6.74 -3.76 6.25
CA ALA A 218 6.09 -2.58 6.81
C ALA A 218 6.99 -1.85 7.83
N GLU A 219 7.71 -2.58 8.69
CA GLU A 219 8.67 -1.99 9.63
C GLU A 219 9.80 -1.25 8.92
N MET A 220 10.37 -1.86 7.87
CA MET A 220 11.39 -1.21 7.05
C MET A 220 10.87 0.07 6.39
N LEU A 221 9.59 0.10 5.99
CA LEU A 221 8.95 1.30 5.42
C LEU A 221 8.61 2.35 6.48
N GLU A 222 8.18 1.96 7.68
CA GLU A 222 7.90 2.88 8.79
C GLU A 222 9.17 3.54 9.35
N LEU A 223 10.30 2.83 9.30
CA LEU A 223 11.62 3.38 9.64
C LEU A 223 12.09 4.46 8.64
N VAL A 224 11.43 4.59 7.49
CA VAL A 224 11.67 5.70 6.56
C VAL A 224 10.92 6.93 7.07
N ASP A 225 11.60 7.72 7.89
CA ASP A 225 11.11 9.03 8.32
C ASP A 225 10.63 9.84 7.11
N THR A 226 9.40 10.34 7.17
CA THR A 226 8.87 11.28 6.18
C THR A 226 9.62 12.59 6.29
N SER A 227 10.73 12.67 5.57
CA SER A 227 11.52 13.89 5.47
C SER A 227 10.66 15.03 4.92
N PRO A 228 10.70 16.23 5.53
CA PRO A 228 9.99 17.38 4.99
C PRO A 228 10.47 17.67 3.57
N SER A 229 9.55 18.09 2.70
CA SER A 229 9.89 18.39 1.31
C SER A 229 10.88 19.56 1.23
N PRO A 230 11.67 19.69 0.15
CA PRO A 230 12.61 20.79 0.02
C PRO A 230 11.95 22.18 0.18
N LEU A 231 10.77 22.40 -0.41
CA LEU A 231 9.99 23.63 -0.25
C LEU A 231 9.55 23.81 1.19
N GLN A 232 9.12 22.75 1.88
CA GLN A 232 8.76 22.86 3.30
C GLN A 232 9.97 23.28 4.14
N ARG A 233 11.16 22.71 3.88
CA ARG A 233 12.41 23.12 4.55
C ARG A 233 12.75 24.58 4.29
N ASP A 234 12.58 25.04 3.05
CA ASP A 234 12.89 26.42 2.67
C ASP A 234 11.87 27.41 3.23
N LEU A 235 10.59 27.06 3.27
CA LEU A 235 9.54 27.84 3.93
C LEU A 235 9.75 27.89 5.43
N ASP A 236 10.15 26.80 6.08
CA ASP A 236 10.48 26.78 7.50
C ASP A 236 11.68 27.69 7.78
N ARG A 237 12.73 27.63 6.96
CA ARG A 237 13.89 28.54 7.06
C ARG A 237 13.48 30.00 6.88
N LEU A 238 12.67 30.30 5.87
CA LEU A 238 12.18 31.64 5.59
C LEU A 238 11.30 32.14 6.74
N GLY A 239 10.38 31.31 7.24
CA GLY A 239 9.54 31.61 8.40
C GLY A 239 10.35 31.90 9.65
N HIS A 240 11.35 31.09 9.97
CA HIS A 240 12.24 31.34 11.11
C HIS A 240 13.06 32.62 10.93
N THR A 241 13.48 32.92 9.70
CA THR A 241 14.26 34.14 9.40
C THR A 241 13.40 35.39 9.56
N LEU A 242 12.18 35.38 9.00
CA LEU A 242 11.21 36.46 9.16
C LEU A 242 10.80 36.63 10.62
N ALA A 243 10.52 35.55 11.35
CA ALA A 243 10.17 35.60 12.76
C ALA A 243 11.30 36.21 13.61
N LYS A 244 12.56 35.82 13.37
CA LYS A 244 13.73 36.42 14.05
C LYS A 244 13.87 37.91 13.73
N ALA A 245 13.70 38.30 12.47
CA ALA A 245 13.77 39.70 12.05
C ALA A 245 12.63 40.54 12.67
N ALA A 246 11.40 40.03 12.64
CA ALA A 246 10.24 40.67 13.25
C ALA A 246 10.42 40.83 14.76
N LEU A 247 10.86 39.77 15.46
CA LEU A 247 11.12 39.83 16.90
C LEU A 247 12.20 40.85 17.24
N ALA A 248 13.27 40.95 16.43
CA ALA A 248 14.31 41.96 16.62
C ALA A 248 13.75 43.38 16.49
N VAL A 249 12.92 43.64 15.46
CA VAL A 249 12.27 44.94 15.25
C VAL A 249 11.31 45.26 16.40
N VAL A 250 10.47 44.30 16.80
CA VAL A 250 9.55 44.43 17.94
C VAL A 250 10.34 44.78 19.20
N LEU A 251 11.42 44.06 19.49
CA LEU A 251 12.26 44.31 20.66
C LEU A 251 12.85 45.73 20.65
N VAL A 252 13.36 46.18 19.50
CA VAL A 252 13.89 47.55 19.34
C VAL A 252 12.80 48.59 19.59
N ILE A 253 11.59 48.40 19.06
CA ILE A 253 10.47 49.32 19.24
C ILE A 253 10.04 49.37 20.72
N VAL A 254 9.90 48.21 21.37
CA VAL A 254 9.55 48.12 22.80
C VAL A 254 10.57 48.85 23.66
N VAL A 255 11.87 48.58 23.45
CA VAL A 255 12.95 49.22 24.21
C VAL A 255 12.96 50.74 24.00
N LEU A 256 12.84 51.21 22.76
CA LEU A 256 12.77 52.64 22.46
C LEU A 256 11.53 53.31 23.06
N GLY A 257 10.38 52.64 23.06
CA GLY A 257 9.15 53.13 23.67
C GLY A 257 9.29 53.31 25.19
N VAL A 258 9.89 52.32 25.86
CA VAL A 258 10.18 52.38 27.31
C VAL A 258 11.16 53.52 27.62
N ILE A 259 12.23 53.66 26.83
CA ILE A 259 13.20 54.78 27.00
C ILE A 259 12.52 56.15 26.82
N ARG A 260 11.49 56.24 25.96
CA ARG A 260 10.68 57.46 25.76
C ARG A 260 9.64 57.71 26.87
N GLY A 261 9.57 56.85 27.88
CA GLY A 261 8.65 57.00 29.01
C GLY A 261 7.27 56.38 28.82
N GLN A 262 7.06 55.57 27.76
CA GLN A 262 5.82 54.81 27.62
C GLN A 262 5.74 53.70 28.67
N PRO A 263 4.54 53.36 29.20
CA PRO A 263 4.38 52.26 30.13
C PRO A 263 4.88 50.94 29.54
N PHE A 264 5.74 50.23 30.26
CA PHE A 264 6.35 48.97 29.80
C PHE A 264 5.33 47.95 29.31
N VAL A 265 4.21 47.85 30.03
CA VAL A 265 3.21 46.82 29.74
C VAL A 265 2.36 47.17 28.51
N GLU A 266 2.08 48.46 28.26
CA GLU A 266 1.45 48.92 27.02
C GLU A 266 2.38 48.65 25.82
N MET A 267 3.68 48.93 25.97
CA MET A 267 4.68 48.59 24.96
C MET A 267 4.78 47.08 24.72
N LEU A 268 4.62 46.25 25.76
CA LEU A 268 4.65 44.79 25.63
C LEU A 268 3.41 44.25 24.91
N ILE A 269 2.20 44.76 25.21
CA ILE A 269 0.99 44.45 24.44
C ILE A 269 1.15 44.86 22.99
N PHE A 270 1.64 46.08 22.74
CA PHE A 270 1.90 46.57 21.41
C PHE A 270 2.91 45.69 20.66
N GLY A 271 3.95 45.23 21.35
CA GLY A 271 4.95 44.31 20.80
C GLY A 271 4.35 42.95 20.42
N ILE A 272 3.46 42.39 21.24
CA ILE A 272 2.76 41.13 20.92
C ILE A 272 1.80 41.33 19.74
N ALA A 273 1.04 42.42 19.70
CA ALA A 273 0.16 42.74 18.57
C ALA A 273 0.96 42.88 17.27
N LEU A 274 2.12 43.55 17.33
CA LEU A 274 3.02 43.70 16.18
C LEU A 274 3.68 42.38 15.78
N ALA A 275 4.04 41.53 16.74
CA ALA A 275 4.58 40.19 16.48
C ALA A 275 3.54 39.30 15.78
N VAL A 276 2.28 39.29 16.24
CA VAL A 276 1.16 38.60 15.58
C VAL A 276 0.97 39.11 14.16
N ALA A 277 0.94 40.43 13.98
CA ALA A 277 0.79 41.05 12.66
C ALA A 277 1.93 40.73 11.68
N ALA A 278 3.13 40.41 12.21
CA ALA A 278 4.30 40.06 11.41
C ALA A 278 4.38 38.57 11.05
N VAL A 279 3.56 37.70 11.65
CA VAL A 279 3.52 36.28 11.27
C VAL A 279 2.89 36.17 9.87
N PRO A 280 3.59 35.56 8.90
CA PRO A 280 3.05 35.40 7.55
C PRO A 280 2.04 34.25 7.50
N GLU A 281 0.88 34.44 8.11
CA GLU A 281 -0.20 33.44 8.20
C GLU A 281 -0.76 33.04 6.84
N ALA A 282 -0.63 33.91 5.83
CA ALA A 282 -1.07 33.62 4.46
C ALA A 282 -0.13 32.67 3.71
N LEU A 283 1.13 32.50 4.15
CA LEU A 283 2.14 31.75 3.41
C LEU A 283 1.78 30.26 3.24
N PRO A 284 1.33 29.52 4.29
CA PRO A 284 0.88 28.14 4.13
C PRO A 284 -0.31 28.01 3.17
N ALA A 285 -1.24 28.97 3.19
CA ALA A 285 -2.41 28.98 2.33
C ALA A 285 -2.04 29.17 0.86
N VAL A 286 -1.17 30.15 0.56
CA VAL A 286 -0.68 30.41 -0.80
C VAL A 286 0.04 29.18 -1.35
N VAL A 287 0.94 28.58 -0.56
CA VAL A 287 1.68 27.37 -0.95
C VAL A 287 0.73 26.21 -1.25
N THR A 288 -0.26 25.98 -0.39
CA THR A 288 -1.25 24.91 -0.57
C THR A 288 -2.05 25.12 -1.86
N ILE A 289 -2.49 26.34 -2.13
CA ILE A 289 -3.22 26.68 -3.37
C ILE A 289 -2.34 26.46 -4.60
N SER A 290 -1.08 26.91 -4.56
CA SER A 290 -0.14 26.70 -5.67
C SER A 290 0.11 25.21 -5.95
N LEU A 291 0.33 24.40 -4.91
CA LEU A 291 0.50 22.95 -5.05
C LEU A 291 -0.77 22.28 -5.58
N ALA A 292 -1.95 22.68 -5.08
CA ALA A 292 -3.23 22.15 -5.54
C ALA A 292 -3.46 22.42 -7.04
N LEU A 293 -3.13 23.62 -7.53
CA LEU A 293 -3.17 23.93 -8.97
C LEU A 293 -2.19 23.06 -9.76
N GLY A 294 -1.01 22.75 -9.20
CA GLY A 294 -0.06 21.80 -9.78
C GLY A 294 -0.63 20.38 -9.89
N VAL A 295 -1.24 19.87 -8.81
CA VAL A 295 -1.93 18.57 -8.81
C VAL A 295 -3.03 18.52 -9.85
N GLN A 296 -3.86 19.57 -9.96
CA GLN A 296 -4.93 19.62 -10.96
C GLN A 296 -4.38 19.50 -12.40
N ARG A 297 -3.22 20.10 -12.70
CA ARG A 297 -2.57 19.96 -14.02
C ARG A 297 -2.05 18.54 -14.26
N LEU A 298 -1.52 17.88 -13.23
CA LEU A 298 -1.03 16.50 -13.31
C LEU A 298 -2.17 15.49 -13.49
N VAL A 299 -3.28 15.66 -12.75
CA VAL A 299 -4.47 14.81 -12.87
C VAL A 299 -5.06 14.87 -14.28
N LYS A 300 -5.08 16.05 -14.92
CA LYS A 300 -5.48 16.20 -16.33
C LYS A 300 -4.60 15.42 -17.31
N ARG A 301 -3.42 14.97 -16.90
CA ARG A 301 -2.49 14.13 -17.67
C ARG A 301 -2.46 12.67 -17.17
N GLY A 302 -3.42 12.26 -16.34
CA GLY A 302 -3.51 10.90 -15.80
C GLY A 302 -2.63 10.62 -14.59
N ALA A 303 -1.94 11.62 -14.04
CA ALA A 303 -1.08 11.45 -12.86
C ALA A 303 -1.81 11.90 -11.58
N LEU A 304 -2.27 10.93 -10.78
CA LEU A 304 -2.95 11.18 -9.51
C LEU A 304 -1.95 11.28 -8.35
N MET A 305 -1.96 12.43 -7.65
CA MET A 305 -1.07 12.67 -6.51
C MET A 305 -1.82 12.48 -5.19
N ARG A 306 -1.39 11.53 -4.36
CA ARG A 306 -2.00 11.26 -3.03
C ARG A 306 -1.60 12.27 -1.95
N ARG A 307 -0.46 12.97 -2.12
CA ARG A 307 0.06 13.98 -1.19
C ARG A 307 0.47 15.23 -1.97
N LEU A 308 0.02 16.42 -1.54
CA LEU A 308 0.34 17.69 -2.21
C LEU A 308 1.86 17.97 -2.32
N PRO A 309 2.70 17.72 -1.29
CA PRO A 309 4.14 17.97 -1.38
C PRO A 309 4.86 17.12 -2.44
N ALA A 310 4.28 15.99 -2.86
CA ALA A 310 4.94 15.10 -3.81
C ALA A 310 5.08 15.71 -5.22
N VAL A 311 4.29 16.74 -5.57
CA VAL A 311 4.45 17.50 -6.83
C VAL A 311 5.82 18.15 -6.91
N GLU A 312 6.29 18.68 -5.80
CA GLU A 312 7.56 19.39 -5.70
C GLU A 312 8.74 18.41 -5.56
N THR A 313 8.55 17.32 -4.82
CA THR A 313 9.52 16.22 -4.79
C THR A 313 9.81 15.71 -6.20
N LEU A 314 8.79 15.48 -7.03
CA LEU A 314 8.99 15.04 -8.42
C LEU A 314 9.78 16.05 -9.25
N GLY A 315 9.57 17.35 -9.04
CA GLY A 315 10.31 18.42 -9.73
C GLY A 315 11.76 18.57 -9.27
N SER A 316 12.10 18.07 -8.09
CA SER A 316 13.44 18.12 -7.50
C SER A 316 14.17 16.76 -7.51
N THR A 317 13.55 15.71 -8.06
CA THR A 317 14.14 14.38 -8.18
C THR A 317 15.35 14.39 -9.11
N SER A 318 16.50 13.91 -8.61
CA SER A 318 17.73 13.74 -9.39
C SER A 318 18.02 12.29 -9.79
N VAL A 319 17.43 11.33 -9.09
CA VAL A 319 17.60 9.89 -9.33
C VAL A 319 16.23 9.21 -9.32
N ILE A 320 15.93 8.43 -10.36
CA ILE A 320 14.70 7.63 -10.45
C ILE A 320 15.10 6.17 -10.29
N CYS A 321 14.69 5.57 -9.17
CA CYS A 321 14.74 4.12 -8.99
C CYS A 321 13.38 3.56 -9.44
N THR A 322 13.40 2.67 -10.42
CA THR A 322 12.19 2.07 -11.00
C THR A 322 12.20 0.58 -10.79
N ASP A 323 11.05 0.02 -10.47
CA ASP A 323 10.83 -1.41 -10.60
C ASP A 323 10.74 -1.79 -12.09
N LYS A 324 10.97 -3.06 -12.40
CA LYS A 324 10.86 -3.59 -13.77
C LYS A 324 9.42 -3.99 -14.06
N THR A 325 8.92 -4.97 -13.32
CA THR A 325 7.63 -5.63 -13.60
C THR A 325 6.49 -4.67 -13.26
N GLY A 326 5.53 -4.49 -14.18
CA GLY A 326 4.37 -3.61 -14.00
C GLY A 326 4.68 -2.10 -13.98
N THR A 327 5.96 -1.69 -14.05
CA THR A 327 6.37 -0.27 -14.12
C THR A 327 7.08 0.04 -15.43
N LEU A 328 8.18 -0.66 -15.76
CA LEU A 328 8.84 -0.55 -17.07
C LEU A 328 8.21 -1.50 -18.09
N THR A 329 7.72 -2.65 -17.63
CA THR A 329 7.01 -3.64 -18.45
C THR A 329 5.51 -3.58 -18.18
N ARG A 330 4.71 -4.09 -19.11
CA ARG A 330 3.24 -4.19 -18.95
C ARG A 330 2.78 -5.30 -18.01
N ASP A 331 3.70 -6.09 -17.47
CA ASP A 331 3.37 -7.32 -16.72
C ASP A 331 2.44 -8.29 -17.50
N GLU A 332 2.58 -8.27 -18.82
CA GLU A 332 1.78 -9.09 -19.74
C GLU A 332 2.75 -9.89 -20.62
N MET A 333 2.65 -11.22 -20.54
CA MET A 333 3.50 -12.10 -21.33
C MET A 333 3.25 -11.83 -22.83
N THR A 334 4.31 -11.59 -23.59
CA THR A 334 4.21 -11.20 -25.00
C THR A 334 5.24 -11.95 -25.83
N VAL A 335 4.79 -12.64 -26.88
CA VAL A 335 5.70 -13.25 -27.85
C VAL A 335 6.47 -12.15 -28.59
N ARG A 336 7.81 -12.19 -28.49
CA ARG A 336 8.70 -11.21 -29.14
C ARG A 336 9.35 -11.73 -30.41
N ARG A 337 9.57 -13.05 -30.51
CA ARG A 337 10.25 -13.70 -31.62
C ARG A 337 9.61 -15.04 -31.93
N MET A 338 9.62 -15.40 -33.20
CA MET A 338 9.14 -16.69 -33.70
C MET A 338 10.10 -17.22 -34.75
N TRP A 339 10.37 -18.52 -34.71
CA TRP A 339 11.14 -19.21 -35.73
C TRP A 339 10.21 -20.12 -36.54
N CYS A 340 10.10 -19.89 -37.84
CA CYS A 340 9.22 -20.66 -38.72
C CYS A 340 9.82 -20.77 -40.11
N GLY A 341 9.78 -21.96 -40.72
CA GLY A 341 10.24 -22.15 -42.10
C GLY A 341 11.74 -21.92 -42.34
N GLY A 342 12.56 -21.85 -41.28
CA GLY A 342 13.99 -21.53 -41.38
C GLY A 342 14.31 -20.04 -41.19
N ASP A 343 13.29 -19.21 -40.97
CA ASP A 343 13.43 -17.77 -40.76
C ASP A 343 13.07 -17.34 -39.33
N GLU A 344 13.70 -16.27 -38.86
CA GLU A 344 13.38 -15.59 -37.59
C GLU A 344 12.51 -14.35 -37.88
N TYR A 345 11.34 -14.30 -37.23
CA TYR A 345 10.42 -13.18 -37.25
C TYR A 345 10.49 -12.44 -35.92
N ALA A 346 10.66 -11.12 -35.97
CA ALA A 346 10.45 -10.23 -34.83
C ALA A 346 8.98 -9.78 -34.79
N ILE A 347 8.37 -9.82 -33.61
CA ILE A 347 6.96 -9.49 -33.42
C ILE A 347 6.87 -8.17 -32.67
N THR A 348 6.17 -7.20 -33.28
CA THR A 348 5.89 -5.90 -32.68
C THR A 348 4.58 -5.91 -31.88
N GLY A 349 4.31 -4.81 -31.17
CA GLY A 349 3.24 -4.73 -30.18
C GLY A 349 3.66 -5.26 -28.81
N ALA A 350 2.90 -4.89 -27.79
CA ALA A 350 3.15 -5.27 -26.41
C ALA A 350 1.84 -5.55 -25.70
N GLY A 351 1.85 -6.56 -24.83
CA GLY A 351 0.69 -6.92 -24.06
C GLY A 351 -0.33 -7.77 -24.82
N TYR A 352 -1.54 -7.84 -24.27
CA TYR A 352 -2.65 -8.64 -24.81
C TYR A 352 -3.48 -7.95 -25.89
N GLU A 353 -3.15 -6.70 -26.22
CA GLU A 353 -3.74 -6.02 -27.37
C GLU A 353 -3.25 -6.67 -28.68
N PRO A 354 -4.15 -7.14 -29.56
CA PRO A 354 -3.81 -7.89 -30.77
C PRO A 354 -3.34 -6.97 -31.91
N GLU A 355 -2.55 -5.96 -31.57
CA GLU A 355 -1.88 -5.07 -32.53
C GLU A 355 -0.40 -5.42 -32.62
N GLY A 356 0.10 -5.54 -33.85
CA GLY A 356 1.50 -5.88 -34.10
C GLY A 356 1.74 -6.30 -35.54
N ARG A 357 3.01 -6.40 -35.91
CA ARG A 357 3.49 -6.82 -37.22
C ARG A 357 4.54 -7.91 -37.06
N PHE A 358 4.64 -8.76 -38.08
CA PHE A 358 5.67 -9.78 -38.21
C PHE A 358 6.75 -9.23 -39.14
N GLU A 359 7.94 -8.97 -38.59
CA GLU A 359 9.08 -8.43 -39.32
C GLU A 359 10.12 -9.52 -39.54
N LEU A 360 10.47 -9.82 -40.80
CA LEU A 360 11.54 -10.75 -41.09
C LEU A 360 12.87 -10.08 -40.72
N ARG A 361 13.80 -10.80 -40.09
CA ARG A 361 15.08 -10.17 -39.73
C ARG A 361 15.92 -9.75 -40.96
N ALA A 362 15.60 -10.28 -42.14
CA ALA A 362 16.21 -9.94 -43.43
C ALA A 362 15.38 -8.97 -44.31
N GLY A 363 14.25 -8.43 -43.82
CA GLY A 363 13.38 -7.52 -44.59
C GLY A 363 11.93 -7.49 -44.10
N VAL A 364 11.03 -6.79 -44.80
CA VAL A 364 9.59 -6.88 -44.49
C VAL A 364 9.06 -8.15 -45.14
N ALA A 365 8.46 -9.06 -44.35
CA ALA A 365 7.78 -10.22 -44.91
C ALA A 365 6.49 -9.76 -45.62
N GLU A 366 6.47 -9.80 -46.95
CA GLU A 366 5.29 -9.42 -47.75
C GLU A 366 4.20 -10.51 -47.79
N ASP A 367 4.49 -11.76 -47.40
CA ASP A 367 3.49 -12.84 -47.42
C ASP A 367 3.54 -13.70 -46.14
N SER A 368 2.54 -13.54 -45.27
CA SER A 368 2.37 -14.25 -44.00
C SER A 368 1.78 -15.66 -44.14
N LYS A 369 1.50 -16.13 -45.36
CA LYS A 369 0.80 -17.40 -45.63
C LYS A 369 1.49 -18.64 -45.05
N GLY A 370 2.82 -18.61 -44.86
CA GLY A 370 3.56 -19.71 -44.24
C GLY A 370 3.43 -19.80 -42.71
N LEU A 371 2.95 -18.73 -42.06
CA LEU A 371 2.88 -18.64 -40.60
C LEU A 371 1.57 -19.20 -40.03
N GLU A 372 0.53 -19.24 -40.85
CA GLU A 372 -0.81 -19.63 -40.39
C GLU A 372 -0.85 -20.99 -39.66
N PRO A 373 -0.18 -22.06 -40.13
CA PRO A 373 -0.26 -23.36 -39.45
C PRO A 373 0.31 -23.35 -38.02
N ILE A 374 1.45 -22.69 -37.79
CA ILE A 374 2.07 -22.62 -36.47
C ILE A 374 1.28 -21.70 -35.52
N LEU A 375 0.69 -20.62 -36.05
CA LEU A 375 -0.15 -19.71 -35.29
C LEU A 375 -1.47 -20.37 -34.87
N ARG A 376 -2.11 -21.11 -35.79
CA ARG A 376 -3.30 -21.92 -35.50
C ARG A 376 -2.99 -23.03 -34.50
N ALA A 377 -1.85 -23.70 -34.63
CA ALA A 377 -1.44 -24.73 -33.68
C ALA A 377 -1.29 -24.15 -32.26
N GLY A 378 -0.66 -22.99 -32.13
CA GLY A 378 -0.55 -22.28 -30.84
C GLY A 378 -1.91 -21.93 -30.24
N GLN A 379 -2.85 -21.42 -31.05
CA GLN A 379 -4.21 -21.11 -30.59
C GLN A 379 -5.02 -22.34 -30.17
N LEU A 380 -4.96 -23.44 -30.94
CA LEU A 380 -5.73 -24.66 -30.67
C LEU A 380 -5.21 -25.43 -29.46
N ALA A 381 -3.89 -25.38 -29.25
CA ALA A 381 -3.19 -25.99 -28.11
C ALA A 381 -3.13 -25.08 -26.87
N SER A 382 -3.96 -24.04 -26.81
CA SER A 382 -4.09 -23.15 -25.65
C SER A 382 -5.47 -23.31 -25.01
N ASP A 383 -5.52 -23.26 -23.68
CA ASP A 383 -6.75 -23.17 -22.89
C ASP A 383 -7.05 -21.74 -22.45
N ALA A 384 -6.08 -20.83 -22.64
CA ALA A 384 -6.26 -19.42 -22.39
C ALA A 384 -7.27 -18.77 -23.35
N SER A 385 -8.05 -17.83 -22.83
CA SER A 385 -8.92 -16.96 -23.61
C SER A 385 -8.49 -15.50 -23.43
N VAL A 386 -8.58 -14.72 -24.50
CA VAL A 386 -8.26 -13.29 -24.47
C VAL A 386 -9.43 -12.52 -25.03
N ASP A 387 -10.08 -11.74 -24.16
CA ASP A 387 -11.31 -11.01 -24.45
C ASP A 387 -11.24 -9.59 -23.91
N ARG A 388 -12.23 -8.77 -24.27
CA ARG A 388 -12.38 -7.44 -23.69
C ARG A 388 -13.21 -7.48 -22.41
N ASP A 389 -12.76 -6.77 -21.39
CA ASP A 389 -13.57 -6.51 -20.19
C ASP A 389 -14.69 -5.49 -20.47
N GLU A 390 -15.52 -5.21 -19.45
CA GLU A 390 -16.61 -4.23 -19.54
C GLU A 390 -16.12 -2.79 -19.84
N ALA A 391 -14.86 -2.49 -19.51
CA ALA A 391 -14.22 -1.21 -19.77
C ALA A 391 -13.54 -1.16 -21.17
N GLY A 392 -13.54 -2.27 -21.91
CA GLY A 392 -12.96 -2.39 -23.24
C GLY A 392 -11.47 -2.75 -23.27
N ASN A 393 -10.85 -3.05 -22.12
CA ASN A 393 -9.44 -3.48 -22.05
C ASN A 393 -9.30 -4.95 -22.38
N TRP A 394 -8.19 -5.33 -23.02
CA TRP A 394 -7.86 -6.73 -23.27
C TRP A 394 -7.41 -7.41 -21.99
N VAL A 395 -8.08 -8.51 -21.63
CA VAL A 395 -7.80 -9.30 -20.44
C VAL A 395 -7.65 -10.76 -20.86
N ALA A 396 -6.55 -11.37 -20.41
CA ALA A 396 -6.33 -12.80 -20.54
C ALA A 396 -6.93 -13.57 -19.37
N LYS A 397 -7.49 -14.74 -19.65
CA LYS A 397 -7.89 -15.76 -18.68
C LYS A 397 -7.14 -17.03 -18.99
N GLY A 398 -6.58 -17.68 -17.98
CA GLY A 398 -5.73 -18.87 -18.16
C GLY A 398 -4.25 -18.54 -18.02
N ASP A 399 -3.40 -19.43 -18.54
CA ASP A 399 -1.95 -19.28 -18.45
C ASP A 399 -1.44 -18.09 -19.28
N PRO A 400 -0.54 -17.22 -18.76
CA PRO A 400 -0.01 -16.07 -19.49
C PRO A 400 0.75 -16.45 -20.78
N THR A 401 1.45 -17.57 -20.79
CA THR A 401 2.20 -18.04 -21.97
C THR A 401 1.24 -18.48 -23.06
N GLU A 402 0.22 -19.24 -22.71
CA GLU A 402 -0.86 -19.62 -23.64
C GLU A 402 -1.60 -18.39 -24.16
N ALA A 403 -1.95 -17.44 -23.29
CA ALA A 403 -2.58 -16.19 -23.70
C ALA A 403 -1.73 -15.41 -24.71
N ALA A 404 -0.41 -15.38 -24.52
CA ALA A 404 0.51 -14.74 -25.46
C ALA A 404 0.51 -15.42 -26.84
N LEU A 405 0.34 -16.75 -26.90
CA LEU A 405 0.19 -17.50 -28.16
C LEU A 405 -1.15 -17.22 -28.84
N VAL A 406 -2.23 -17.10 -28.06
CA VAL A 406 -3.55 -16.73 -28.58
C VAL A 406 -3.51 -15.35 -29.22
N VAL A 407 -2.92 -14.37 -28.53
CA VAL A 407 -2.73 -12.99 -29.01
C VAL A 407 -1.83 -12.95 -30.24
N LEU A 408 -0.77 -13.77 -30.29
CA LEU A 408 0.09 -13.87 -31.46
C LEU A 408 -0.71 -14.26 -32.72
N GLY A 409 -1.62 -15.23 -32.62
CA GLY A 409 -2.52 -15.59 -33.72
C GLY A 409 -3.49 -14.45 -34.07
N MET A 410 -4.03 -13.76 -33.07
CA MET A 410 -4.93 -12.62 -33.29
C MET A 410 -4.24 -11.46 -34.03
N LYS A 411 -2.95 -11.19 -33.76
CA LYS A 411 -2.15 -10.21 -34.51
C LYS A 411 -2.02 -10.54 -36.01
N ALA A 412 -2.13 -11.82 -36.37
CA ALA A 412 -2.15 -12.27 -37.77
C ALA A 412 -3.56 -12.28 -38.38
N GLY A 413 -4.58 -11.81 -37.65
CA GLY A 413 -5.98 -11.81 -38.08
C GLY A 413 -6.73 -13.11 -37.80
N LEU A 414 -6.14 -14.06 -37.07
CA LEU A 414 -6.79 -15.32 -36.71
C LEU A 414 -7.67 -15.13 -35.47
N MET A 415 -8.98 -15.11 -35.70
CA MET A 415 -9.97 -14.97 -34.64
C MET A 415 -10.13 -16.31 -33.89
N PRO A 416 -9.91 -16.36 -32.56
CA PRO A 416 -9.90 -17.61 -31.79
C PRO A 416 -11.18 -18.44 -31.99
N ALA A 417 -12.35 -17.79 -31.97
CA ALA A 417 -13.64 -18.45 -32.18
C ALA A 417 -13.75 -19.09 -33.57
N ALA A 418 -13.21 -18.46 -34.62
CA ALA A 418 -13.23 -19.00 -35.97
C ALA A 418 -12.25 -20.18 -36.14
N VAL A 419 -11.09 -20.10 -35.49
CA VAL A 419 -10.11 -21.20 -35.48
C VAL A 419 -10.65 -22.42 -34.73
N ALA A 420 -11.24 -22.22 -33.55
CA ALA A 420 -11.87 -23.29 -32.78
C ALA A 420 -13.07 -23.92 -33.50
N ALA A 421 -13.90 -23.13 -34.18
CA ALA A 421 -15.02 -23.65 -34.97
C ALA A 421 -14.57 -24.48 -36.18
N ALA A 422 -13.44 -24.14 -36.80
CA ALA A 422 -12.89 -24.86 -37.95
C ALA A 422 -12.19 -26.18 -37.55
N ALA A 423 -11.72 -26.28 -36.31
CA ALA A 423 -11.04 -27.46 -35.76
C ALA A 423 -11.54 -27.74 -34.34
N PRO A 424 -12.76 -28.32 -34.20
CA PRO A 424 -13.35 -28.58 -32.89
C PRO A 424 -12.49 -29.58 -32.13
N ARG A 425 -12.20 -29.24 -30.86
CA ARG A 425 -11.44 -30.11 -29.96
C ARG A 425 -12.25 -31.37 -29.65
N ILE A 426 -11.69 -32.54 -29.96
CA ILE A 426 -12.32 -33.85 -29.74
C ILE A 426 -11.79 -34.51 -28.45
N ASP A 427 -10.53 -34.25 -28.13
CA ASP A 427 -9.83 -34.78 -26.97
C ASP A 427 -8.67 -33.83 -26.60
N GLU A 428 -8.15 -33.95 -25.38
CA GLU A 428 -7.02 -33.17 -24.90
C GLU A 428 -6.10 -33.96 -23.98
N ILE A 429 -4.81 -33.65 -24.05
CA ILE A 429 -3.81 -34.10 -23.08
C ILE A 429 -3.29 -32.83 -22.41
N PRO A 430 -3.62 -32.58 -21.13
CA PRO A 430 -3.20 -31.37 -20.44
C PRO A 430 -1.69 -31.41 -20.20
N PHE A 431 -1.10 -30.22 -20.08
CA PHE A 431 0.33 -30.08 -19.83
C PHE A 431 0.75 -30.79 -18.52
N ASP A 432 1.74 -31.67 -18.62
CA ASP A 432 2.37 -32.34 -17.48
C ASP A 432 3.85 -31.95 -17.39
N ALA A 433 4.23 -31.31 -16.29
CA ALA A 433 5.60 -30.88 -16.02
C ALA A 433 6.62 -32.04 -16.06
N ALA A 434 6.22 -33.27 -15.71
CA ALA A 434 7.09 -34.45 -15.75
C ALA A 434 7.40 -34.89 -17.18
N THR A 435 6.43 -34.80 -18.08
CA THR A 435 6.61 -35.17 -19.50
C THR A 435 6.99 -33.97 -20.38
N ARG A 436 6.87 -32.74 -19.85
CA ARG A 436 7.09 -31.45 -20.52
C ARG A 436 6.24 -31.29 -21.79
N ARG A 437 5.03 -31.85 -21.78
CA ARG A 437 4.09 -31.85 -22.91
C ARG A 437 2.67 -31.76 -22.42
#